data_AF-A0A956C664-F1
#
_entry.id   AF-A0A956C664-F1
#
_cell.length_a   1.000
_cell.length_b   1.000
_cell.length_c   1.000
_cell.angle_alpha   90.00
_cell.angle_beta   90.00
_cell.angle_gamma   90.00
#
_symmetry.space_group_name_H-M   'P 1'
#
loop_
_entity.id
_entity.type
_entity.pdbx_description
1 polymer ?
#
loop_
_entity_poly.entity_id
_entity_poly.type
_entity_poly.pdbx_seq_one_letter_code
_entity_poly.pdbx_strand_id
1 'polypeptide(L)'
;MAGYARSAAWAAAVAGVALVACGIDVTGTLVENAGDAPRPTERDDAAAPPAVDAGTSAGEGGSGPAEQDAGREPLNAISPYHPSGTLTYQRPIDWTIASVDASAVIRYTTDGSAPGPASPSAVGKVTLPAVANDTTIRWVVLPGTEVHTFVVKVDPGLSSSTQGFVDRVAFDSSGAPVVRTSPGATVTGKVRAFVWNGPVGCPSCIDQVLVGVAVAEDCVTDTNPQTHPGSTRTGVSFSIKAPSTPGVYAVKTGFTQQFRCTPDAIGKPLGATQIGVLVVE
;
A
#
# COMPACT_ATOMS: atom_id res chain seq x y z
N MET A 1 -13.54 -20.02 -61.55
CA MET A 1 -13.02 -18.69 -61.95
C MET A 1 -13.40 -17.74 -60.81
N ALA A 2 -12.56 -17.63 -59.79
CA ALA A 2 -11.44 -16.70 -59.64
C ALA A 2 -11.90 -15.30 -59.19
N GLY A 3 -11.40 -14.84 -58.03
CA GLY A 3 -11.55 -13.44 -57.63
C GLY A 3 -11.48 -13.15 -56.12
N TYR A 4 -10.42 -13.58 -55.43
CA TYR A 4 -10.03 -13.03 -54.13
C TYR A 4 -9.35 -11.67 -54.34
N ALA A 5 -9.74 -10.62 -53.61
CA ALA A 5 -8.97 -9.37 -53.53
C ALA A 5 -8.81 -8.93 -52.07
N ARG A 6 -7.57 -9.02 -51.59
CA ARG A 6 -7.06 -8.33 -50.39
C ARG A 6 -6.62 -6.93 -50.79
N SER A 7 -6.74 -5.95 -49.89
CA SER A 7 -5.76 -4.85 -49.75
C SER A 7 -5.99 -4.10 -48.43
N ALA A 8 -4.89 -3.88 -47.72
CA ALA A 8 -4.77 -3.22 -46.43
C ALA A 8 -4.52 -1.72 -46.58
N ALA A 9 -4.83 -0.94 -45.55
CA ALA A 9 -4.14 0.31 -45.26
C ALA A 9 -4.23 0.62 -43.75
N TRP A 10 -3.12 0.39 -43.05
CA TRP A 10 -2.86 0.92 -41.71
C TRP A 10 -2.16 2.28 -41.90
N ALA A 11 -2.69 3.33 -41.27
CA ALA A 11 -2.01 4.61 -41.14
C ALA A 11 -1.41 4.72 -39.74
N ALA A 12 -0.09 4.85 -39.69
CA ALA A 12 0.70 5.14 -38.50
C ALA A 12 0.58 6.62 -38.13
N ALA A 13 0.37 6.91 -36.85
CA ALA A 13 0.63 8.21 -36.26
C ALA A 13 1.43 7.99 -34.96
N VAL A 14 2.71 8.34 -35.02
CA VAL A 14 3.58 8.46 -33.84
C VAL A 14 4.22 9.85 -33.93
N ALA A 15 3.98 10.68 -32.92
CA ALA A 15 5.00 11.56 -32.33
C ALA A 15 4.43 12.29 -31.11
N GLY A 16 5.18 12.21 -29.99
CA GLY A 16 5.27 13.31 -29.04
C GLY A 16 4.79 13.06 -27.62
N VAL A 17 5.45 12.16 -26.87
CA VAL A 17 5.50 12.30 -25.40
C VAL A 17 6.96 12.28 -24.96
N ALA A 18 7.37 13.36 -24.32
CA ALA A 18 8.69 13.59 -23.78
C ALA A 18 8.96 12.64 -22.60
N LEU A 19 10.01 11.83 -22.71
CA LEU A 19 10.61 11.13 -21.58
C LEU A 19 11.47 12.11 -20.79
N VAL A 20 11.08 12.36 -19.54
CA VAL A 20 11.98 12.88 -18.51
C VAL A 20 12.84 11.71 -18.05
N ALA A 21 14.09 11.68 -18.50
CA ALA A 21 15.09 10.72 -18.07
C ALA A 21 15.60 11.08 -16.67
N CYS A 22 15.51 10.15 -15.73
CA CYS A 22 16.32 10.17 -14.51
C CYS A 22 17.77 9.82 -14.90
N GLY A 23 18.71 10.68 -14.51
CA GLY A 23 20.13 10.57 -14.85
C GLY A 23 20.79 9.35 -14.22
N ILE A 24 21.44 8.56 -15.07
CA ILE A 24 22.56 7.71 -14.71
C ILE A 24 23.71 8.17 -15.59
N ASP A 25 24.71 8.80 -14.97
CA ASP A 25 25.95 9.15 -15.65
C ASP A 25 26.82 7.90 -15.74
N VAL A 26 27.13 7.50 -16.96
CA VAL A 26 27.99 6.37 -17.30
C VAL A 26 29.34 6.95 -17.70
N THR A 27 30.15 7.26 -16.69
CA THR A 27 31.59 7.39 -16.86
C THR A 27 32.29 6.77 -15.65
N GLY A 28 32.76 5.54 -15.84
CA GLY A 28 33.63 4.88 -14.89
C GLY A 28 34.93 5.68 -14.76
N THR A 29 35.17 6.25 -13.58
CA THR A 29 36.52 6.60 -13.12
C THR A 29 36.52 6.59 -11.60
N LEU A 30 37.30 5.68 -11.02
CA LEU A 30 37.64 5.71 -9.60
C LEU A 30 38.56 6.91 -9.36
N VAL A 31 38.14 7.85 -8.52
CA VAL A 31 39.03 8.85 -7.93
C VAL A 31 39.12 8.54 -6.44
N GLU A 32 40.23 7.92 -6.07
CA GLU A 32 40.72 7.90 -4.70
C GLU A 32 41.09 9.34 -4.33
N ASN A 33 40.49 9.87 -3.26
CA ASN A 33 41.01 11.04 -2.57
C ASN A 33 41.09 10.72 -1.08
N ALA A 34 42.29 10.33 -0.67
CA ALA A 34 42.73 10.41 0.71
C ALA A 34 42.91 11.89 1.07
N GLY A 35 42.09 12.36 2.01
CA GLY A 35 42.17 13.70 2.58
C GLY A 35 42.09 13.62 4.09
N ASP A 36 43.25 13.62 4.72
CA ASP A 36 43.47 13.83 6.15
C ASP A 36 42.74 15.09 6.63
N ALA A 37 41.99 14.98 7.73
CA ALA A 37 41.56 16.12 8.51
C ALA A 37 41.64 15.80 10.03
N PRO A 38 42.15 16.74 10.85
CA PRO A 38 42.67 16.45 12.18
C PRO A 38 41.60 16.33 13.28
N ARG A 39 41.93 15.51 14.28
CA ARG A 39 41.29 15.44 15.60
C ARG A 39 41.26 16.81 16.30
N PRO A 40 40.11 17.24 16.85
CA PRO A 40 40.07 18.17 17.96
C PRO A 40 40.01 17.44 19.30
N THR A 41 40.73 18.02 20.24
CA THR A 41 41.02 17.61 21.60
C THR A 41 39.84 17.74 22.56
N GLU A 42 39.83 16.79 23.50
CA GLU A 42 39.27 16.78 24.85
C GLU A 42 39.31 18.14 25.58
N ARG A 43 38.19 18.51 26.22
CA ARG A 43 38.11 19.46 27.34
C ARG A 43 36.84 19.27 28.17
N ASP A 44 37.05 18.71 29.36
CA ASP A 44 36.64 19.15 30.70
C ASP A 44 35.28 19.84 30.91
N ASP A 45 34.48 19.17 31.76
CA ASP A 45 33.83 19.66 32.97
C ASP A 45 33.08 21.02 32.94
N ALA A 46 31.75 20.95 33.01
CA ALA A 46 30.94 21.99 33.64
C ALA A 46 29.59 21.45 34.18
N ALA A 47 29.58 21.24 35.50
CA ALA A 47 28.53 21.49 36.48
C ALA A 47 27.04 21.37 36.09
N ALA A 48 26.35 20.47 36.80
CA ALA A 48 24.91 20.42 36.97
C ALA A 48 24.35 21.66 37.70
N PRO A 49 23.18 22.19 37.31
CA PRO A 49 22.42 23.11 38.15
C PRO A 49 21.58 22.37 39.21
N PRO A 50 21.29 23.02 40.36
CA PRO A 50 20.69 22.38 41.53
C PRO A 50 19.19 22.10 41.39
N ALA A 51 18.76 21.14 42.20
CA ALA A 51 17.38 20.76 42.44
C ALA A 51 16.52 21.95 42.90
N VAL A 52 15.35 22.09 42.30
CA VAL A 52 14.23 22.86 42.84
C VAL A 52 13.15 21.88 43.28
N ASP A 53 12.90 21.89 44.58
CA ASP A 53 11.83 21.20 45.27
C ASP A 53 10.91 22.29 45.84
N ALA A 54 9.63 22.28 45.46
CA ALA A 54 8.50 22.80 46.25
C ALA A 54 7.21 22.81 45.42
N GLY A 55 6.17 22.17 45.97
CA GLY A 55 4.85 22.81 46.00
C GLY A 55 3.71 22.06 45.32
N THR A 56 3.15 21.10 46.05
CA THR A 56 1.75 20.65 46.03
C THR A 56 0.74 21.67 45.50
N SER A 57 -0.08 21.26 44.51
CA SER A 57 -1.49 21.64 44.47
C SER A 57 -2.33 20.45 44.00
N ALA A 58 -3.34 20.12 44.80
CA ALA A 58 -4.39 19.17 44.48
C ALA A 58 -5.55 19.94 43.82
N GLY A 59 -6.22 19.33 42.84
CA GLY A 59 -7.46 19.86 42.29
C GLY A 59 -7.79 19.37 40.88
N GLU A 60 -8.41 18.20 40.82
CA GLU A 60 -9.57 17.86 39.98
C GLU A 60 -9.50 17.99 38.44
N GLY A 61 -9.75 16.86 37.76
CA GLY A 61 -10.14 16.84 36.35
C GLY A 61 -9.57 15.64 35.60
N GLY A 62 -10.07 14.45 35.90
CA GLY A 62 -9.73 13.24 35.17
C GLY A 62 -10.15 13.33 33.71
N SER A 63 -9.19 13.39 32.80
CA SER A 63 -9.38 13.06 31.39
C SER A 63 -9.24 11.55 31.26
N GLY A 64 -10.34 10.84 31.52
CA GLY A 64 -10.48 9.45 31.09
C GLY A 64 -10.32 9.33 29.57
N PRO A 65 -10.10 8.11 29.05
CA PRO A 65 -10.04 7.88 27.61
C PRO A 65 -11.35 8.37 27.00
N ALA A 66 -11.23 9.24 25.99
CA ALA A 66 -12.35 9.86 25.30
C ALA A 66 -13.40 8.82 24.89
N GLU A 67 -14.59 8.99 25.44
CA GLU A 67 -15.84 8.40 24.98
C GLU A 67 -15.93 8.60 23.46
N GLN A 68 -15.91 7.50 22.69
CA GLN A 68 -16.02 7.52 21.24
C GLN A 68 -17.39 8.08 20.85
N ASP A 69 -17.33 9.32 20.38
CA ASP A 69 -18.39 10.14 19.80
C ASP A 69 -19.29 9.35 18.82
N ALA A 70 -20.58 9.28 19.15
CA ALA A 70 -21.65 8.71 18.33
C ALA A 70 -21.91 9.48 17.00
N GLY A 71 -21.07 10.46 16.65
CA GLY A 71 -21.10 11.21 15.39
C GLY A 71 -19.95 10.93 14.41
N ARG A 72 -18.99 10.04 14.72
CA ARG A 72 -17.88 9.76 13.79
C ARG A 72 -18.28 8.73 12.73
N GLU A 73 -18.14 9.09 11.45
CA GLU A 73 -18.34 8.19 10.30
C GLU A 73 -17.61 6.84 10.54
N PRO A 74 -18.23 5.69 10.22
CA PRO A 74 -17.59 4.40 10.40
C PRO A 74 -16.28 4.34 9.60
N LEU A 75 -15.16 4.13 10.30
CA LEU A 75 -13.87 3.97 9.65
C LEU A 75 -13.95 2.81 8.65
N ASN A 76 -13.57 3.09 7.42
CA ASN A 76 -13.65 2.15 6.32
C ASN A 76 -12.45 2.32 5.37
N ALA A 77 -12.22 1.32 4.54
CA ALA A 77 -11.15 1.33 3.55
C ALA A 77 -11.59 0.59 2.29
N ILE A 78 -11.13 1.09 1.13
CA ILE A 78 -11.00 0.29 -0.08
C ILE A 78 -9.55 -0.20 -0.17
N SER A 79 -9.38 -1.45 -0.62
CA SER A 79 -8.09 -2.09 -0.78
C SER A 79 -7.99 -2.77 -2.14
N PRO A 80 -6.85 -2.63 -2.84
CA PRO A 80 -5.74 -1.71 -2.53
C PRO A 80 -6.15 -0.23 -2.67
N TYR A 81 -5.31 0.73 -2.28
CA TYR A 81 -5.56 2.16 -2.39
C TYR A 81 -4.25 2.94 -2.57
N HIS A 82 -4.28 4.06 -3.29
CA HIS A 82 -3.15 4.97 -3.39
C HIS A 82 -3.59 6.40 -3.04
N PRO A 83 -2.85 7.15 -2.19
CA PRO A 83 -3.25 8.48 -1.73
C PRO A 83 -3.48 9.52 -2.84
N SER A 84 -2.85 9.37 -4.01
CA SER A 84 -3.13 10.23 -5.17
C SER A 84 -4.50 9.96 -5.83
N GLY A 85 -5.26 8.99 -5.34
CA GLY A 85 -6.56 8.59 -5.89
C GLY A 85 -6.48 7.81 -7.21
N THR A 86 -5.27 7.59 -7.75
CA THR A 86 -5.06 6.79 -8.96
C THR A 86 -4.02 5.70 -8.70
N LEU A 87 -4.39 4.45 -8.99
CA LEU A 87 -3.52 3.30 -8.95
C LEU A 87 -3.79 2.46 -10.20
N THR A 88 -2.76 2.21 -11.00
CA THR A 88 -2.87 1.53 -12.29
C THR A 88 -2.33 0.12 -12.19
N TYR A 89 -3.15 -0.86 -12.53
CA TYR A 89 -2.75 -2.28 -12.57
C TYR A 89 -2.60 -2.77 -14.00
N GLN A 90 -1.80 -3.81 -14.21
CA GLN A 90 -1.64 -4.39 -15.55
C GLN A 90 -2.93 -5.03 -16.09
N ARG A 91 -3.83 -5.47 -15.19
CA ARG A 91 -5.09 -6.13 -15.51
C ARG A 91 -6.16 -5.82 -14.46
N PRO A 92 -7.43 -6.17 -14.71
CA PRO A 92 -8.45 -6.17 -13.68
C PRO A 92 -8.02 -6.99 -12.46
N ILE A 93 -8.23 -6.42 -11.27
CA ILE A 93 -7.98 -7.07 -9.98
C ILE A 93 -9.23 -7.08 -9.11
N ASP A 94 -9.16 -7.80 -8.00
CA ASP A 94 -10.20 -7.75 -6.98
C ASP A 94 -10.01 -6.50 -6.11
N TRP A 95 -11.10 -5.83 -5.79
CA TRP A 95 -11.12 -4.72 -4.82
C TRP A 95 -11.93 -5.14 -3.61
N THR A 96 -11.50 -4.78 -2.41
CA THR A 96 -12.26 -5.05 -1.18
C THR A 96 -12.56 -3.75 -0.46
N ILE A 97 -13.84 -3.49 -0.22
CA ILE A 97 -14.31 -2.42 0.66
C ILE A 97 -14.64 -3.07 2.00
N ALA A 98 -14.15 -2.51 3.09
CA ALA A 98 -14.43 -3.03 4.43
C ALA A 98 -14.55 -1.91 5.46
N SER A 99 -15.35 -2.16 6.49
CA SER A 99 -15.44 -1.33 7.69
C SER A 99 -14.77 -2.01 8.87
N VAL A 100 -14.18 -1.21 9.75
CA VAL A 100 -13.65 -1.70 11.03
C VAL A 100 -14.78 -2.14 11.97
N ASP A 101 -16.00 -1.66 11.74
CA ASP A 101 -17.20 -2.18 12.35
C ASP A 101 -17.75 -3.31 11.47
N ALA A 102 -17.56 -4.55 11.92
CA ALA A 102 -18.00 -5.72 11.19
C ALA A 102 -19.53 -5.82 11.01
N SER A 103 -20.31 -5.04 11.78
CA SER A 103 -21.77 -4.96 11.67
C SER A 103 -22.28 -3.85 10.75
N ALA A 104 -21.41 -2.93 10.33
CA ALA A 104 -21.79 -1.82 9.48
C ALA A 104 -22.25 -2.27 8.09
N VAL A 105 -23.28 -1.62 7.56
CA VAL A 105 -23.80 -1.89 6.21
C VAL A 105 -23.06 -1.03 5.20
N ILE A 106 -22.41 -1.66 4.24
CA ILE A 106 -21.75 -1.01 3.11
C ILE A 106 -22.72 -1.04 1.93
N ARG A 107 -23.09 0.12 1.40
CA ARG A 107 -23.84 0.25 0.13
C ARG A 107 -22.89 0.74 -0.95
N TYR A 108 -22.98 0.18 -2.14
CA TYR A 108 -22.04 0.50 -3.21
C TYR A 108 -22.65 0.46 -4.61
N THR A 109 -21.96 1.10 -5.54
CA THR A 109 -22.25 1.10 -6.97
C THR A 109 -20.93 0.98 -7.74
N THR A 110 -21.00 0.47 -8.97
CA THR A 110 -19.84 0.32 -9.88
C THR A 110 -20.04 1.06 -11.20
N ASP A 111 -21.14 1.80 -11.34
CA ASP A 111 -21.50 2.58 -12.52
C ASP A 111 -21.30 4.09 -12.29
N GLY A 112 -20.73 4.50 -11.15
CA GLY A 112 -20.55 5.89 -10.75
C GLY A 112 -21.79 6.59 -10.20
N SER A 113 -22.96 5.95 -10.17
CA SER A 113 -24.15 6.52 -9.53
C SER A 113 -23.97 6.58 -8.00
N ALA A 114 -24.67 7.50 -7.32
CA ALA A 114 -24.58 7.58 -5.86
C ALA A 114 -25.25 6.35 -5.21
N PRO A 115 -24.63 5.70 -4.21
CA PRO A 115 -25.27 4.60 -3.50
C PRO A 115 -26.54 5.08 -2.76
N GLY A 116 -27.63 4.33 -2.89
CA GLY A 116 -28.90 4.61 -2.24
C GLY A 116 -29.56 3.35 -1.66
N PRO A 117 -30.80 3.46 -1.12
CA PRO A 117 -31.51 2.37 -0.47
C PRO A 117 -31.74 1.11 -1.32
N ALA A 118 -31.74 1.25 -2.65
CA ALA A 118 -31.88 0.15 -3.60
C ALA A 118 -30.53 -0.40 -4.12
N SER A 119 -29.40 0.26 -3.81
CA SER A 119 -28.08 -0.20 -4.24
C SER A 119 -27.71 -1.54 -3.57
N PRO A 120 -26.89 -2.36 -4.24
CA PRO A 120 -26.27 -3.52 -3.60
C PRO A 120 -25.62 -3.18 -2.26
N SER A 121 -25.69 -4.11 -1.31
CA SER A 121 -25.13 -3.93 0.02
C SER A 121 -24.49 -5.20 0.57
N ALA A 122 -23.52 -5.01 1.46
CA ALA A 122 -22.93 -6.08 2.26
C ALA A 122 -22.72 -5.62 3.70
N VAL A 123 -22.50 -6.56 4.63
CA VAL A 123 -22.23 -6.28 6.04
C VAL A 123 -20.75 -6.48 6.32
N GLY A 124 -20.10 -5.49 6.92
CA GLY A 124 -18.68 -5.50 7.31
C GLY A 124 -17.69 -5.43 6.14
N LYS A 125 -17.89 -6.19 5.05
CA LYS A 125 -17.02 -6.18 3.85
C LYS A 125 -17.74 -6.59 2.56
N VAL A 126 -17.22 -6.10 1.43
CA VAL A 126 -17.57 -6.57 0.08
C VAL A 126 -16.31 -6.73 -0.76
N THR A 127 -16.22 -7.83 -1.49
CA THR A 127 -15.18 -8.05 -2.52
C THR A 127 -15.80 -7.92 -3.91
N LEU A 128 -15.23 -7.05 -4.73
CA LEU A 128 -15.61 -6.79 -6.11
C LEU A 128 -14.57 -7.47 -7.02
N PRO A 129 -14.89 -8.62 -7.64
CA PRO A 129 -13.90 -9.37 -8.41
C PRO A 129 -13.63 -8.75 -9.78
N ALA A 130 -12.36 -8.76 -10.19
CA ALA A 130 -11.89 -8.41 -11.54
C ALA A 130 -12.55 -7.15 -12.15
N VAL A 131 -12.51 -6.03 -11.42
CA VAL A 131 -13.17 -4.78 -11.85
C VAL A 131 -12.44 -4.17 -13.06
N ALA A 132 -13.19 -3.82 -14.11
CA ALA A 132 -12.66 -3.36 -15.39
C ALA A 132 -12.06 -1.94 -15.33
N ASN A 133 -11.26 -1.59 -16.34
CA ASN A 133 -10.71 -0.24 -16.50
C ASN A 133 -11.82 0.83 -16.51
N ASP A 134 -11.53 1.99 -15.93
CA ASP A 134 -12.42 3.16 -15.83
C ASP A 134 -13.74 2.92 -15.07
N THR A 135 -13.90 1.76 -14.41
CA THR A 135 -15.02 1.54 -13.50
C THR A 135 -14.94 2.53 -12.34
N THR A 136 -16.02 3.28 -12.13
CA THR A 136 -16.15 4.18 -10.98
C THR A 136 -16.91 3.46 -9.87
N ILE A 137 -16.19 3.12 -8.80
CA ILE A 137 -16.72 2.51 -7.60
C ILE A 137 -17.12 3.65 -6.65
N ARG A 138 -18.35 3.65 -6.15
CA ARG A 138 -18.78 4.55 -5.08
C ARG A 138 -19.38 3.75 -3.94
N TRP A 139 -19.16 4.20 -2.71
CA TRP A 139 -19.70 3.51 -1.54
C TRP A 139 -19.97 4.48 -0.39
N VAL A 140 -20.85 4.05 0.51
CA VAL A 140 -21.13 4.67 1.81
C VAL A 140 -21.23 3.57 2.85
N VAL A 141 -20.75 3.84 4.06
CA VAL A 141 -20.83 2.92 5.20
C VAL A 141 -21.81 3.47 6.22
N LEU A 142 -22.93 2.78 6.41
CA LEU A 142 -23.99 3.21 7.33
C LEU A 142 -23.60 2.96 8.80
N PRO A 143 -24.02 3.84 9.74
CA PRO A 143 -24.97 4.95 9.58
C PRO A 143 -24.38 6.24 8.99
N GLY A 144 -23.12 6.19 8.53
CA GLY A 144 -22.47 7.30 7.84
C GLY A 144 -23.17 7.76 6.56
N THR A 145 -22.78 8.95 6.13
CA THR A 145 -23.36 9.70 5.01
C THR A 145 -22.31 10.07 3.97
N GLU A 146 -21.02 9.91 4.27
CA GLU A 146 -19.94 10.22 3.34
C GLU A 146 -19.95 9.23 2.16
N VAL A 147 -20.13 9.76 0.95
CA VAL A 147 -20.00 8.95 -0.28
C VAL A 147 -18.56 9.02 -0.77
N HIS A 148 -17.84 7.93 -0.61
CA HIS A 148 -16.50 7.77 -1.16
C HIS A 148 -16.56 7.37 -2.64
N THR A 149 -15.51 7.70 -3.38
CA THR A 149 -15.40 7.42 -4.83
C THR A 149 -13.98 6.96 -5.17
N PHE A 150 -13.88 5.93 -6.00
CA PHE A 150 -12.62 5.41 -6.50
C PHE A 150 -12.75 5.02 -7.97
N VAL A 151 -11.76 5.36 -8.79
CA VAL A 151 -11.75 5.02 -10.23
C VAL A 151 -10.67 3.98 -10.49
N VAL A 152 -11.07 2.84 -11.01
CA VAL A 152 -10.16 1.75 -11.37
C VAL A 152 -9.37 2.13 -12.63
N LYS A 153 -8.05 1.99 -12.59
CA LYS A 153 -7.19 2.14 -13.77
C LYS A 153 -6.46 0.84 -14.07
N VAL A 154 -6.48 0.46 -15.35
CA VAL A 154 -5.80 -0.72 -15.88
C VAL A 154 -5.00 -0.29 -17.11
N ASP A 155 -3.71 -0.64 -17.12
CA ASP A 155 -2.81 -0.43 -18.24
C ASP A 155 -2.10 -1.76 -18.59
N PRO A 156 -2.60 -2.48 -19.62
CA PRO A 156 -1.95 -3.69 -20.11
C PRO A 156 -0.49 -3.50 -20.53
N GLY A 157 -0.08 -2.27 -20.88
CA GLY A 157 1.29 -1.92 -21.24
C GLY A 157 2.30 -2.17 -20.11
N LEU A 158 1.86 -2.22 -18.85
CA LEU A 158 2.71 -2.55 -17.70
C LEU A 158 3.29 -3.98 -17.76
N SER A 159 2.83 -4.83 -18.69
CA SER A 159 3.44 -6.16 -18.91
C SER A 159 4.90 -6.13 -19.35
N SER A 160 5.38 -5.02 -19.93
CA SER A 160 6.77 -4.86 -20.34
C SER A 160 7.70 -4.36 -19.23
N SER A 161 7.17 -4.09 -18.04
CA SER A 161 7.94 -3.64 -16.88
C SER A 161 7.93 -4.71 -15.81
N THR A 162 8.97 -4.76 -14.98
CA THR A 162 8.93 -5.53 -13.74
C THR A 162 7.86 -4.94 -12.83
N GLN A 163 7.02 -5.79 -12.26
CA GLN A 163 5.95 -5.39 -11.36
C GLN A 163 5.87 -6.35 -10.18
N GLY A 164 5.55 -5.79 -9.02
CA GLY A 164 5.15 -6.55 -7.84
C GLY A 164 4.09 -5.78 -7.09
N PHE A 165 2.92 -6.39 -6.88
CA PHE A 165 1.84 -5.77 -6.14
C PHE A 165 1.00 -6.77 -5.37
N VAL A 166 0.29 -6.25 -4.39
CA VAL A 166 -0.75 -6.94 -3.63
C VAL A 166 -2.10 -6.46 -4.13
N ASP A 167 -3.00 -7.41 -4.39
CA ASP A 167 -4.38 -7.10 -4.80
C ASP A 167 -5.45 -7.62 -3.84
N ARG A 168 -5.09 -8.49 -2.90
CA ARG A 168 -5.91 -8.81 -1.75
C ARG A 168 -5.07 -8.86 -0.49
N VAL A 169 -5.67 -8.37 0.59
CA VAL A 169 -5.20 -8.60 1.95
C VAL A 169 -6.38 -8.97 2.85
N ALA A 170 -6.12 -9.83 3.81
CA ALA A 170 -7.05 -10.16 4.89
C ALA A 170 -6.24 -10.34 6.18
N PHE A 171 -6.49 -9.50 7.18
CA PHE A 171 -5.95 -9.72 8.52
C PHE A 171 -6.61 -10.96 9.14
N ASP A 172 -5.86 -11.77 9.88
CA ASP A 172 -6.36 -13.08 10.34
C ASP A 172 -7.56 -12.94 11.29
N SER A 173 -7.57 -11.91 12.14
CA SER A 173 -8.65 -11.68 13.12
C SER A 173 -9.92 -11.06 12.53
N SER A 174 -9.85 -10.37 11.39
CA SER A 174 -11.02 -9.74 10.76
C SER A 174 -11.44 -10.40 9.44
N GLY A 175 -10.55 -11.14 8.80
CA GLY A 175 -10.70 -11.64 7.44
C GLY A 175 -10.91 -10.53 6.40
N ALA A 176 -10.51 -9.29 6.70
CA ALA A 176 -10.76 -8.09 5.92
C ALA A 176 -9.48 -7.22 5.82
N PRO A 177 -9.41 -6.23 4.91
CA PRO A 177 -8.28 -5.29 4.82
C PRO A 177 -8.29 -4.22 5.92
N VAL A 178 -9.03 -4.42 7.00
CA VAL A 178 -9.12 -3.52 8.15
C VAL A 178 -9.15 -4.33 9.43
N VAL A 179 -8.50 -3.87 10.50
CA VAL A 179 -8.47 -4.58 11.78
C VAL A 179 -8.20 -3.63 12.95
N ARG A 180 -8.79 -3.93 14.11
CA ARG A 180 -8.52 -3.27 15.39
C ARG A 180 -7.50 -4.07 16.18
N THR A 181 -6.58 -3.39 16.87
CA THR A 181 -5.53 -4.03 17.65
C THR A 181 -5.02 -3.11 18.77
N SER A 182 -4.32 -3.68 19.75
CA SER A 182 -3.70 -2.90 20.82
C SER A 182 -2.33 -2.33 20.40
N PRO A 183 -1.88 -1.22 21.02
CA PRO A 183 -0.55 -0.67 20.79
C PRO A 183 0.57 -1.71 20.92
N GLY A 184 1.46 -1.76 19.92
CA GLY A 184 2.62 -2.66 19.92
C GLY A 184 2.31 -4.14 19.67
N ALA A 185 1.05 -4.52 19.48
CA ALA A 185 0.66 -5.90 19.22
C ALA A 185 1.17 -6.40 17.86
N THR A 186 1.45 -7.69 17.77
CA THR A 186 1.70 -8.35 16.48
C THR A 186 0.38 -8.59 15.77
N VAL A 187 0.29 -8.12 14.53
CA VAL A 187 -0.86 -8.33 13.64
C VAL A 187 -0.42 -9.20 12.49
N THR A 188 -1.17 -10.28 12.26
CA THR A 188 -0.93 -11.22 11.17
C THR A 188 -2.05 -11.16 10.14
N GLY A 189 -1.74 -11.59 8.94
CA GLY A 189 -2.73 -11.71 7.88
C GLY A 189 -2.17 -12.45 6.69
N LYS A 190 -2.96 -12.47 5.63
CA LYS A 190 -2.60 -13.09 4.36
C LYS A 190 -2.79 -12.12 3.22
N VAL A 191 -1.93 -12.24 2.22
CA VAL A 191 -2.05 -11.51 0.96
C VAL A 191 -2.18 -12.43 -0.24
N ARG A 192 -2.72 -11.87 -1.31
CA ARG A 192 -2.48 -12.36 -2.67
C ARG A 192 -1.58 -11.34 -3.39
N ALA A 193 -0.43 -11.81 -3.83
CA ALA A 193 0.57 -11.00 -4.51
C ALA A 193 0.80 -11.51 -5.94
N PHE A 194 1.09 -10.57 -6.84
CA PHE A 194 1.49 -10.83 -8.21
C PHE A 194 2.85 -10.24 -8.45
N VAL A 195 3.73 -11.00 -9.09
CA VAL A 195 5.10 -10.60 -9.38
C VAL A 195 5.52 -11.12 -10.74
N TRP A 196 6.16 -10.28 -11.54
CA TRP A 196 6.80 -10.66 -12.79
C TRP A 196 7.95 -9.74 -13.14
N ASN A 197 8.92 -10.28 -13.87
CA ASN A 197 9.98 -9.49 -14.46
C ASN A 197 9.58 -8.91 -15.81
N GLY A 198 10.01 -7.68 -16.10
CA GLY A 198 9.96 -7.13 -17.44
C GLY A 198 10.99 -7.83 -18.35
N PRO A 199 10.78 -7.85 -19.67
CA PRO A 199 11.77 -8.36 -20.63
C PRO A 199 13.07 -7.53 -20.66
N VAL A 200 13.06 -6.30 -20.13
CA VAL A 200 14.20 -5.38 -20.12
C VAL A 200 14.56 -5.03 -18.66
N GLY A 201 15.85 -4.83 -18.38
CA GLY A 201 16.35 -4.42 -17.07
C GLY A 201 16.89 -5.60 -16.27
N CYS A 202 16.02 -6.54 -15.88
CA CYS A 202 16.45 -7.73 -15.16
C CYS A 202 15.45 -8.89 -15.25
N PRO A 203 15.44 -9.66 -16.37
CA PRO A 203 14.47 -10.74 -16.57
C PRO A 203 14.62 -11.91 -15.59
N SER A 204 15.74 -11.98 -14.87
CA SER A 204 16.07 -13.03 -13.90
C SER A 204 16.25 -12.51 -12.47
N CYS A 205 15.79 -11.29 -12.17
CA CYS A 205 15.90 -10.75 -10.82
C CYS A 205 14.98 -11.49 -9.86
N ILE A 206 15.42 -11.54 -8.60
CA ILE A 206 14.57 -11.99 -7.51
C ILE A 206 13.80 -10.76 -7.02
N ASP A 207 12.48 -10.85 -7.17
CA ASP A 207 11.54 -9.79 -6.85
C ASP A 207 10.89 -10.06 -5.49
N GLN A 208 10.79 -8.99 -4.71
CA GLN A 208 10.24 -9.03 -3.37
C GLN A 208 9.11 -8.04 -3.23
N VAL A 209 8.04 -8.52 -2.61
CA VAL A 209 6.93 -7.70 -2.16
C VAL A 209 7.03 -7.59 -0.65
N LEU A 210 7.06 -6.36 -0.17
CA LEU A 210 7.23 -6.03 1.24
C LEU A 210 5.90 -5.52 1.80
N VAL A 211 5.69 -5.73 3.10
CA VAL A 211 4.51 -5.27 3.84
C VAL A 211 4.95 -4.63 5.15
N GLY A 212 4.25 -3.58 5.58
CA GLY A 212 4.51 -2.91 6.85
C GLY A 212 3.72 -1.61 7.00
N VAL A 213 3.93 -0.88 8.09
CA VAL A 213 3.17 0.35 8.39
C VAL A 213 3.96 1.60 7.98
N ALA A 214 5.13 1.78 8.59
CA ALA A 214 6.02 2.91 8.30
C ALA A 214 7.18 2.49 7.37
N VAL A 215 7.70 1.30 7.61
CA VAL A 215 8.79 0.66 6.88
C VAL A 215 8.39 -0.78 6.57
N ALA A 216 9.16 -1.45 5.71
CA ALA A 216 9.03 -2.88 5.50
C ALA A 216 9.30 -3.62 6.82
N GLU A 217 8.33 -4.42 7.25
CA GLU A 217 8.43 -5.23 8.47
C GLU A 217 8.41 -6.72 8.14
N ASP A 218 7.81 -7.08 7.01
CA ASP A 218 7.80 -8.44 6.48
C ASP A 218 7.94 -8.45 4.94
N CYS A 219 8.33 -9.61 4.43
CA CYS A 219 8.58 -9.88 3.02
C CYS A 219 7.75 -11.10 2.59
N VAL A 220 6.74 -10.87 1.76
CA VAL A 220 5.73 -11.88 1.40
C VAL A 220 6.10 -12.69 0.16
N THR A 221 7.24 -12.41 -0.49
CA THR A 221 7.75 -13.20 -1.62
C THR A 221 9.21 -12.90 -1.85
N ASP A 222 10.01 -13.91 -2.21
CA ASP A 222 11.41 -13.82 -2.64
C ASP A 222 11.65 -14.74 -3.85
N THR A 223 10.92 -14.47 -4.92
CA THR A 223 10.88 -15.36 -6.08
C THR A 223 11.67 -14.78 -7.23
N ASN A 224 12.24 -15.62 -8.09
CA ASN A 224 12.66 -15.23 -9.43
C ASN A 224 11.48 -15.46 -10.38
N PRO A 225 10.53 -14.52 -10.52
CA PRO A 225 9.41 -14.76 -11.39
C PRO A 225 9.88 -14.76 -12.84
N GLN A 226 9.20 -15.57 -13.65
CA GLN A 226 9.35 -15.48 -15.11
C GLN A 226 8.92 -14.09 -15.59
N THR A 227 9.23 -13.80 -16.85
CA THR A 227 8.64 -12.66 -17.54
C THR A 227 7.10 -12.75 -17.52
N HIS A 228 6.43 -11.60 -17.69
CA HIS A 228 4.96 -11.53 -17.69
C HIS A 228 4.33 -12.72 -18.46
N PRO A 229 3.37 -13.47 -17.87
CA PRO A 229 2.52 -13.10 -16.73
C PRO A 229 3.10 -13.37 -15.33
N GLY A 230 4.35 -13.86 -15.25
CA GLY A 230 5.04 -14.17 -14.00
C GLY A 230 4.28 -15.14 -13.09
N SER A 231 4.21 -14.82 -11.80
CA SER A 231 3.69 -15.70 -10.75
C SER A 231 2.62 -15.03 -9.90
N THR A 232 1.65 -15.85 -9.48
CA THR A 232 0.65 -15.48 -8.46
C THR A 232 0.94 -16.24 -7.19
N ARG A 233 1.01 -15.54 -6.07
CA ARG A 233 1.16 -16.12 -4.74
C ARG A 233 -0.08 -15.81 -3.93
N THR A 234 -0.84 -16.83 -3.55
CA THR A 234 -2.09 -16.66 -2.81
C THR A 234 -1.95 -17.19 -1.40
N GLY A 235 -2.51 -16.46 -0.43
CA GLY A 235 -2.54 -16.89 0.96
C GLY A 235 -1.17 -16.81 1.64
N VAL A 236 -0.28 -15.95 1.14
CA VAL A 236 1.03 -15.78 1.79
C VAL A 236 0.84 -14.98 3.07
N SER A 237 1.29 -15.56 4.17
CA SER A 237 1.19 -14.91 5.48
C SER A 237 2.16 -13.75 5.60
N PHE A 238 1.79 -12.76 6.40
CA PHE A 238 2.69 -11.72 6.89
C PHE A 238 2.47 -11.47 8.38
N SER A 239 3.45 -10.86 9.03
CA SER A 239 3.41 -10.44 10.43
C SER A 239 4.03 -9.05 10.58
N ILE A 240 3.26 -8.09 11.08
CA ILE A 240 3.71 -6.71 11.33
C ILE A 240 3.44 -6.31 12.77
N LYS A 241 4.15 -5.31 13.28
CA LYS A 241 3.95 -4.75 14.61
C LYS A 241 3.10 -3.48 14.52
N ALA A 242 1.99 -3.47 15.25
CA ALA A 242 1.19 -2.27 15.39
C ALA A 242 2.02 -1.15 16.03
N PRO A 243 1.87 0.12 15.59
CA PRO A 243 2.45 1.26 16.26
C PRO A 243 2.12 1.30 17.76
N SER A 244 3.01 1.87 18.56
CA SER A 244 2.84 1.98 20.02
C SER A 244 1.92 3.13 20.44
N THR A 245 1.52 3.99 19.50
CA THR A 245 0.61 5.11 19.74
C THR A 245 -0.75 4.76 19.16
N PRO A 246 -1.86 5.05 19.89
CA PRO A 246 -3.19 4.91 19.32
C PRO A 246 -3.39 5.77 18.08
N GLY A 247 -4.13 5.26 17.10
CA GLY A 247 -4.35 5.95 15.83
C GLY A 247 -4.83 5.04 14.70
N VAL A 248 -5.04 5.64 13.53
CA VAL A 248 -5.38 4.92 12.30
C VAL A 248 -4.17 4.93 11.36
N TYR A 249 -3.73 3.75 10.96
CA TYR A 249 -2.49 3.57 10.22
C TYR A 249 -2.73 2.80 8.92
N ALA A 250 -2.14 3.27 7.83
CA ALA A 250 -2.11 2.54 6.57
C ALA A 250 -1.08 1.40 6.65
N VAL A 251 -1.51 0.18 6.35
CA VAL A 251 -0.60 -0.90 5.99
C VAL A 251 -0.28 -0.76 4.51
N LYS A 252 0.99 -0.63 4.21
CA LYS A 252 1.51 -0.35 2.88
C LYS A 252 2.22 -1.56 2.31
N THR A 253 2.39 -1.53 1.00
CA THR A 253 3.25 -2.48 0.30
C THR A 253 4.39 -1.77 -0.41
N GLY A 254 5.49 -2.48 -0.60
CA GLY A 254 6.67 -2.03 -1.31
C GLY A 254 7.21 -3.12 -2.20
N PHE A 255 8.13 -2.72 -3.06
CA PHE A 255 8.78 -3.60 -4.01
C PHE A 255 10.29 -3.37 -3.98
N THR A 256 11.07 -4.44 -3.98
CA THR A 256 12.53 -4.39 -4.10
C THR A 256 13.05 -5.61 -4.84
N GLN A 257 14.28 -5.51 -5.35
CA GLN A 257 14.98 -6.62 -5.98
C GLN A 257 16.18 -7.00 -5.13
N GLN A 258 16.06 -8.10 -4.39
CA GLN A 258 17.09 -8.64 -3.50
C GLN A 258 17.07 -10.16 -3.56
N PHE A 259 18.21 -10.80 -3.31
CA PHE A 259 18.33 -12.25 -3.55
C PHE A 259 17.47 -13.13 -2.62
N ARG A 260 17.11 -12.64 -1.43
CA ARG A 260 16.26 -13.31 -0.43
C ARG A 260 15.59 -12.26 0.43
N CYS A 261 14.49 -12.61 1.09
CA CYS A 261 13.92 -11.77 2.15
C CYS A 261 14.96 -11.61 3.28
N THR A 262 15.88 -10.65 3.15
CA THR A 262 16.97 -10.39 4.10
C THR A 262 16.66 -9.16 4.92
N PRO A 263 17.38 -8.94 6.04
CA PRO A 263 17.35 -7.68 6.77
C PRO A 263 17.58 -6.44 5.89
N ASP A 264 18.19 -6.58 4.70
CA ASP A 264 18.41 -5.44 3.79
C ASP A 264 17.12 -4.93 3.14
N ALA A 265 16.10 -5.78 3.02
CA ALA A 265 14.78 -5.37 2.55
C ALA A 265 13.89 -4.86 3.70
N ILE A 266 14.08 -5.40 4.90
CA ILE A 266 13.37 -4.99 6.12
C ILE A 266 13.90 -3.63 6.61
N GLY A 267 13.02 -2.80 7.16
CA GLY A 267 13.33 -1.45 7.60
C GLY A 267 13.43 -0.41 6.48
N LYS A 268 13.28 -0.82 5.21
CA LYS A 268 13.25 0.12 4.07
C LYS A 268 11.92 0.86 3.99
N PRO A 269 11.90 2.12 3.51
CA PRO A 269 10.66 2.81 3.21
C PRO A 269 9.80 2.02 2.24
N LEU A 270 8.49 1.97 2.51
CA LEU A 270 7.50 1.38 1.61
C LEU A 270 6.99 2.42 0.61
N GLY A 271 6.44 1.93 -0.51
CA GLY A 271 5.72 2.77 -1.45
C GLY A 271 4.47 3.40 -0.83
N ALA A 272 3.81 4.27 -1.60
CA ALA A 272 2.60 4.93 -1.15
C ALA A 272 1.34 4.05 -1.26
N THR A 273 1.41 2.88 -1.91
CA THR A 273 0.29 1.95 -2.04
C THR A 273 -0.10 1.37 -0.69
N GLN A 274 -1.30 1.71 -0.23
CA GLN A 274 -1.97 1.14 0.91
C GLN A 274 -2.68 -0.15 0.50
N ILE A 275 -2.52 -1.19 1.30
CA ILE A 275 -3.20 -2.47 1.12
C ILE A 275 -4.20 -2.71 2.25
N GLY A 276 -4.01 -2.13 3.44
CA GLY A 276 -4.98 -2.27 4.54
C GLY A 276 -4.92 -1.12 5.53
N VAL A 277 -5.76 -1.20 6.56
CA VAL A 277 -5.82 -0.22 7.66
C VAL A 277 -5.75 -0.95 9.01
N LEU A 278 -4.89 -0.43 9.88
CA LEU A 278 -4.83 -0.79 11.30
C LEU A 278 -5.48 0.34 12.11
N VAL A 279 -6.39 -0.02 12.99
CA VAL A 279 -6.87 0.87 14.06
C VAL A 279 -6.23 0.42 15.35
N VAL A 280 -5.38 1.26 15.92
CA VAL A 280 -4.68 1.00 17.18
C VAL A 280 -5.40 1.75 18.28
N GLU A 281 -5.91 1.02 19.27
CA GLU A 281 -6.65 1.56 20.42
C GLU A 281 -6.34 0.84 21.74
#